data_AF-C9N1V2-F1
#
_entry.id   AF-C9N1V2-F1
#
_cell.length_a   1.000
_cell.length_b   1.000
_cell.length_c   1.000
_cell.angle_alpha   90.00
_cell.angle_beta   90.00
_cell.angle_gamma   90.00
#
_symmetry.space_group_name_H-M   'P 1'
#
loop_
_entity.id
_entity.type
_entity.pdbx_description
1 polymer ?
#
loop_
_entity_poly.entity_id
_entity_poly.type
_entity_poly.pdbx_seq_one_letter_code
_entity_poly.pdbx_strand_id
1 'polypeptide(L)'
;MHPFYEGNGRTTRIWLDQMLIKRLGMCINWQNINRNDYLSAMKRSVVNDLELKFLLKENLTEDVESRDIFMNGINQSYEYENMRKYDVINI
;
A
#
# COMPACT_ATOMS: atom_id res chain seq x y z
N MET A 1 -3.43 10.01 -12.27
CA MET A 1 -4.37 11.09 -11.86
C MET A 1 -4.24 11.23 -10.35
N HIS A 2 -4.16 12.46 -9.82
CA HIS A 2 -4.03 12.77 -8.38
C HIS A 2 -5.21 13.67 -7.97
N PRO A 3 -6.42 13.09 -7.83
CA PRO A 3 -7.67 13.83 -7.81
C PRO A 3 -7.92 14.67 -6.54
N PHE A 4 -7.24 14.40 -5.43
CA PHE A 4 -7.38 15.15 -4.19
C PHE A 4 -6.22 16.14 -3.98
N TYR A 5 -6.46 17.16 -3.15
CA TYR A 5 -5.42 18.11 -2.74
C TYR A 5 -4.31 17.41 -1.92
N GLU A 6 -4.69 16.52 -1.00
CA GLU A 6 -3.78 15.70 -0.19
C GLU A 6 -4.41 14.32 0.04
N GLY A 7 -3.61 13.33 0.47
CA GLY A 7 -4.10 12.01 0.89
C GLY A 7 -4.20 10.97 -0.22
N ASN A 8 -3.94 11.34 -1.48
CA ASN A 8 -4.06 10.44 -2.63
C ASN A 8 -3.31 9.12 -2.46
N GLY A 9 -2.07 9.14 -1.98
CA GLY A 9 -1.29 7.92 -1.77
C GLY A 9 -2.00 6.94 -0.84
N ARG A 10 -2.40 7.41 0.35
CA ARG A 10 -3.06 6.61 1.38
C ARG A 10 -4.40 6.05 0.90
N THR A 11 -5.25 6.91 0.33
CA THR A 11 -6.57 6.50 -0.17
C THR A 11 -6.46 5.53 -1.35
N THR A 12 -5.53 5.78 -2.27
CA THR A 12 -5.35 4.92 -3.45
C THR A 12 -4.82 3.54 -3.08
N ARG A 13 -3.97 3.41 -2.05
CA ARG A 13 -3.49 2.12 -1.55
C ARG A 13 -4.64 1.27 -0.97
N ILE A 14 -5.50 1.87 -0.15
CA ILE A 14 -6.71 1.19 0.36
C ILE A 14 -7.63 0.77 -0.79
N TRP A 15 -7.86 1.67 -1.75
CA TRP A 15 -8.66 1.37 -2.92
C TRP A 15 -8.08 0.22 -3.76
N LEU A 16 -6.76 0.18 -3.92
CA LEU A 16 -6.06 -0.89 -4.62
C LEU A 16 -6.28 -2.24 -3.92
N ASP A 17 -6.11 -2.32 -2.60
CA ASP A 17 -6.37 -3.56 -1.85
C ASP A 17 -7.81 -4.03 -2.02
N GLN A 18 -8.80 -3.13 -1.92
CA GLN A 18 -10.21 -3.50 -2.11
C GLN A 18 -10.48 -4.03 -3.53
N MET A 19 -9.82 -3.47 -4.54
CA MET A 19 -9.91 -3.98 -5.91
C MET A 19 -9.28 -5.38 -6.02
N LEU A 20 -8.11 -5.59 -5.42
CA LEU A 20 -7.41 -6.88 -5.44
C LEU A 20 -8.19 -7.96 -4.68
N ILE A 21 -8.73 -7.65 -3.50
CA ILE A 21 -9.56 -8.56 -2.71
C ILE A 21 -10.76 -9.00 -3.54
N LYS A 22 -11.47 -8.05 -4.16
CA LYS A 22 -12.65 -8.34 -4.98
C LYS A 22 -12.35 -9.17 -6.24
N ARG A 23 -11.16 -9.03 -6.82
CA ARG A 23 -10.82 -9.65 -8.12
C ARG A 23 -10.01 -10.94 -7.98
N LEU A 24 -9.17 -11.04 -6.95
CA LEU A 24 -8.17 -12.08 -6.77
C LEU A 24 -8.27 -12.78 -5.41
N GLY A 25 -9.04 -12.25 -4.45
CA GLY A 25 -9.05 -12.78 -3.08
C GLY A 25 -7.75 -12.53 -2.32
N MET A 26 -6.96 -11.52 -2.73
CA MET A 26 -5.67 -11.19 -2.14
C MET A 26 -5.56 -9.70 -1.84
N CYS A 27 -4.73 -9.33 -0.86
CA CYS A 27 -4.33 -7.95 -0.59
C CYS A 27 -2.81 -7.83 -0.56
N ILE A 28 -2.29 -6.61 -0.50
CA ILE A 28 -0.84 -6.36 -0.40
C ILE A 28 -0.47 -6.31 1.09
N ASN A 29 0.53 -7.12 1.50
CA ASN A 29 1.17 -6.94 2.79
C ASN A 29 2.18 -5.79 2.73
N TRP A 30 1.69 -4.57 2.93
CA TRP A 30 2.50 -3.35 2.82
C TRP A 30 3.69 -3.32 3.78
N GLN A 31 3.65 -3.98 4.95
CA GLN A 31 4.78 -3.99 5.89
C GLN A 31 6.07 -4.52 5.28
N ASN A 32 5.96 -5.43 4.32
CA ASN A 32 7.10 -6.04 3.68
C ASN A 32 7.73 -5.14 2.60
N ILE A 33 7.09 -4.02 2.28
CA ILE A 33 7.54 -3.10 1.25
C ILE A 33 8.23 -1.89 1.90
N ASN A 34 9.52 -1.75 1.64
CA ASN A 34 10.30 -0.60 2.09
C ASN A 34 9.80 0.71 1.45
N ARG A 35 9.78 1.78 2.26
CA ARG A 35 9.37 3.11 1.82
C ARG A 35 10.11 3.61 0.59
N ASN A 36 11.45 3.50 0.58
CA ASN A 36 12.24 4.07 -0.50
C ASN A 36 12.02 3.32 -1.81
N ASP A 37 11.90 1.99 -1.73
CA ASP A 37 11.62 1.14 -2.89
C ASP A 37 10.25 1.45 -3.48
N TYR A 38 9.22 1.55 -2.62
CA TYR A 38 7.88 1.94 -3.06
C TYR A 38 7.86 3.32 -3.72
N LEU A 39 8.45 4.34 -3.08
CA LEU A 39 8.46 5.69 -3.64
C LEU A 39 9.28 5.81 -4.93
N SER A 40 10.37 5.05 -5.05
CA SER A 40 11.16 4.95 -6.27
C SER A 40 10.34 4.32 -7.40
N ALA A 41 9.74 3.16 -7.14
CA ALA A 41 8.90 2.43 -8.09
C ALA A 41 7.68 3.26 -8.54
N MET A 42 7.02 3.97 -7.61
CA MET A 42 5.91 4.86 -7.91
C MET A 42 6.33 6.01 -8.84
N LYS A 43 7.47 6.66 -8.61
CA LYS A 43 7.99 7.70 -9.52
C LYS A 43 8.25 7.14 -10.92
N ARG A 44 8.83 5.94 -11.01
CA ARG A 44 9.13 5.28 -12.29
C ARG A 44 7.88 4.83 -13.04
N SER A 45 6.81 4.48 -12.32
CA SER A 45 5.55 3.95 -12.88
C SER A 45 4.87 4.86 -13.91
N VAL A 46 5.17 6.16 -13.90
CA VAL A 46 4.69 7.12 -14.92
C VAL A 46 5.24 6.78 -16.31
N VAL A 47 6.43 6.16 -16.37
CA VAL A 47 7.11 5.75 -17.60
C VAL A 47 7.05 4.24 -17.79
N ASN A 48 7.30 3.47 -16.73
CA ASN A 48 7.31 2.01 -16.77
C ASN A 48 6.88 1.44 -15.41
N ASP A 49 5.81 0.65 -15.41
CA ASP A 49 5.18 0.09 -14.22
C ASP A 49 5.73 -1.27 -13.79
N LEU A 50 6.71 -1.84 -14.51
CA LEU A 50 7.25 -3.18 -14.25
C LEU A 50 7.79 -3.33 -12.83
N GLU A 51 8.60 -2.36 -12.37
CA GLU A 51 9.20 -2.37 -11.04
C GLU A 51 8.14 -2.36 -9.94
N LEU A 52 7.13 -1.50 -10.08
CA LEU A 52 6.01 -1.43 -9.15
C LEU A 52 5.19 -2.73 -9.18
N LYS A 53 4.89 -3.27 -10.36
CA LYS A 53 4.13 -4.52 -10.49
C LYS A 53 4.83 -5.69 -9.82
N PHE A 54 6.14 -5.86 -10.04
CA PHE A 54 6.89 -6.92 -9.37
C PHE A 54 6.91 -6.70 -7.86
N LEU A 55 7.21 -5.49 -7.40
CA LEU A 55 7.24 -5.17 -5.96
C LEU A 55 5.91 -5.49 -5.27
N LEU A 56 4.78 -5.12 -5.88
CA LEU A 56 3.45 -5.42 -5.31
C LEU A 56 3.11 -6.92 -5.40
N LYS A 57 3.44 -7.57 -6.53
CA LYS A 57 3.13 -8.98 -6.76
C LYS A 57 3.84 -9.90 -5.76
N GLU A 58 5.11 -9.66 -5.47
CA GLU A 58 5.89 -10.46 -4.52
C GLU A 58 5.41 -10.31 -3.07
N ASN A 59 4.56 -9.31 -2.78
CA ASN A 59 4.04 -9.01 -1.45
C ASN A 59 2.51 -9.22 -1.35
N LEU A 60 1.91 -9.94 -2.29
CA LEU A 60 0.51 -10.36 -2.19
C LEU A 60 0.34 -11.43 -1.11
N THR A 61 -0.80 -11.40 -0.42
CA THR A 61 -1.21 -12.39 0.57
C THR A 61 -2.69 -12.72 0.45
N GLU A 62 -3.06 -13.97 0.73
CA GLU A 62 -4.46 -14.43 0.77
C GLU A 62 -5.14 -14.13 2.12
N ASP A 63 -4.38 -13.64 3.11
CA ASP A 63 -4.87 -13.38 4.47
C ASP A 63 -5.63 -12.04 4.57
N VAL A 64 -6.71 -11.93 3.78
CA VAL A 64 -7.50 -10.70 3.57
C VAL A 64 -8.42 -10.35 4.75
N GLU A 65 -8.72 -11.31 5.61
CA GLU A 65 -9.54 -11.13 6.81
C GLU A 65 -8.69 -10.79 8.06
N SER A 66 -7.36 -10.80 7.93
CA SER A 66 -6.47 -10.47 9.04
C SER A 66 -6.50 -8.98 9.37
N ARG A 67 -7.02 -8.69 10.55
CA ARG A 67 -6.99 -7.34 11.15
C ARG A 67 -5.56 -6.81 11.24
N ASP A 68 -4.61 -7.67 11.60
CA ASP A 68 -3.22 -7.27 11.79
C ASP A 68 -2.61 -6.83 10.46
N ILE A 69 -2.80 -7.57 9.37
CA ILE A 69 -2.31 -7.18 8.03
C ILE A 69 -2.90 -5.83 7.61
N PHE A 70 -4.21 -5.64 7.83
CA PHE A 70 -4.86 -4.37 7.49
C PHE A 70 -4.28 -3.21 8.32
N MET A 71 -4.27 -3.32 9.65
CA MET A 71 -3.83 -2.22 10.52
C MET A 71 -2.35 -1.89 10.37
N ASN A 72 -1.52 -2.93 10.26
CA ASN A 72 -0.12 -2.77 9.93
C ASN A 72 0.09 -2.10 8.56
N GLY A 73 -0.73 -2.47 7.57
CA GLY A 73 -0.70 -1.85 6.25
C GLY A 73 -1.09 -0.37 6.29
N ILE A 74 -2.05 0.02 7.13
CA ILE A 74 -2.38 1.42 7.38
C ILE A 74 -1.18 2.16 7.98
N ASN A 75 -0.55 1.63 9.04
CA ASN A 75 0.63 2.25 9.64
C ASN A 75 1.74 2.47 8.61
N GLN A 76 2.07 1.44 7.81
CA GLN A 76 3.09 1.54 6.77
C GLN A 76 2.71 2.56 5.68
N SER A 77 1.44 2.59 5.27
CA SER A 77 0.92 3.54 4.30
C SER A 77 1.06 4.99 4.76
N TYR A 78 0.95 5.26 6.07
CA TYR A 78 1.22 6.56 6.68
C TYR A 78 2.72 6.84 6.82
N GLU A 79 3.53 5.81 7.09
CA GLU A 79 4.99 5.93 7.10
C GLU A 79 5.56 6.40 5.75
N TYR A 80 5.00 5.94 4.63
CA TYR A 80 5.42 6.40 3.30
C TYR A 80 5.30 7.93 3.16
N GLU A 81 4.31 8.52 3.81
CA GLU A 81 4.06 9.96 3.86
C GLU A 81 4.78 10.67 5.03
N ASN A 82 5.70 9.98 5.73
CA ASN A 82 6.44 10.45 6.92
C ASN A 82 5.56 10.74 8.15
N MET A 83 4.39 10.11 8.26
CA MET A 83 3.47 10.29 9.38
C MET A 83 3.60 9.11 10.37
N ARG A 84 4.34 9.30 11.46
CA ARG A 84 4.62 8.24 12.46
C ARG A 84 4.13 8.55 13.88
N LYS A 85 3.30 9.59 14.04
CA LYS A 85 2.90 10.11 15.35
C LYS A 85 1.95 9.16 16.11
N TYR A 86 1.18 8.36 15.38
CA TYR A 86 0.15 7.49 15.93
C TYR A 86 0.33 6.08 15.37
N ASP A 87 -0.01 5.09 16.18
CA ASP A 87 -0.06 3.69 15.78
C ASP A 87 -1.51 3.24 15.80
N VAL A 88 -2.06 2.91 14.63
CA VAL A 88 -3.48 2.55 14.50
C VAL A 88 -3.85 1.20 15.14
N ILE A 89 -2.87 0.37 15.48
CA ILE A 89 -3.10 -0.90 16.19
C ILE A 89 -3.53 -0.63 17.63
N ASN A 90 -2.97 0.44 18.22
CA ASN A 90 -3.14 0.82 19.62
C ASN A 90 -4.26 1.85 19.86
N ILE A 91 -5.14 2.06 18.86
CA ILE A 91 -6.35 2.89 18.95
C ILE A 91 -7.57 1.98 19.14
#